data_AF-A0A126NRH0-F1
#
_entry.id   AF-A0A126NRH0-F1
#
_cell.length_a   1.000
_cell.length_b   1.000
_cell.length_c   1.000
_cell.angle_alpha   90.00
_cell.angle_beta   90.00
_cell.angle_gamma   90.00
#
_symmetry.space_group_name_H-M   'P 1'
#
loop_
_entity.id
_entity.type
_entity.pdbx_description
1 polymer ?
#
loop_
_entity_poly.entity_id
_entity_poly.type
_entity_poly.pdbx_seq_one_letter_code
_entity_poly.pdbx_strand_id
1 'polypeptide(L)'
;MLDRSRASVGTMQSPQVRLHSLRQPRSAEYVKAVAGLDTGGHVHDRQALDALKAIIDKELGALVADEQLLGIVSRCYLGYPYEVHTLALGGFIIDHFKIGQALPLSLERARTLALHRSYAFIEVYAARMVAVSESGTTAIIEGT
;
A
#
# COMPACT_ATOMS: atom_id res chain seq x y z
N MET A 1 12.49 -19.69 -38.96
CA MET A 1 11.92 -19.89 -37.61
C MET A 1 13.04 -19.59 -36.62
N LEU A 2 12.74 -18.77 -35.60
CA LEU A 2 13.64 -18.18 -34.59
C LEU A 2 14.44 -16.96 -35.09
N ASP A 3 14.13 -15.77 -34.55
CA ASP A 3 15.05 -15.10 -33.63
C ASP A 3 14.38 -13.92 -32.88
N ARG A 4 14.48 -14.00 -31.55
CA ARG A 4 14.48 -12.93 -30.53
C ARG A 4 13.25 -12.04 -30.34
N SER A 5 12.39 -12.52 -29.44
CA SER A 5 11.64 -11.64 -28.53
C SER A 5 12.60 -10.73 -27.76
N ARG A 6 12.53 -9.42 -28.04
CA ARG A 6 13.08 -8.38 -27.16
C ARG A 6 12.35 -8.45 -25.82
N ALA A 7 12.99 -9.02 -24.80
CA ALA A 7 12.63 -8.70 -23.43
C ALA A 7 12.96 -7.22 -23.21
N SER A 8 11.94 -6.40 -23.00
CA SER A 8 12.12 -5.03 -22.53
C SER A 8 12.71 -5.11 -21.12
N VAL A 9 14.01 -4.88 -20.99
CA VAL A 9 14.65 -4.67 -19.69
C VAL A 9 14.13 -3.33 -19.20
N GLY A 10 13.09 -3.35 -18.36
CA GLY A 10 12.64 -2.16 -17.65
C GLY A 10 13.84 -1.58 -16.90
N THR A 11 14.20 -0.33 -17.21
CA THR A 11 15.35 0.34 -16.60
C THR A 11 15.09 0.50 -15.10
N MET A 12 15.66 -0.37 -14.27
CA MET A 12 15.59 -0.22 -12.81
C MET A 12 16.26 1.10 -12.41
N GLN A 13 15.52 1.95 -11.70
CA GLN A 13 16.04 3.25 -11.24
C GLN A 13 17.19 3.06 -10.26
N SER A 14 18.07 4.06 -10.12
CA SER A 14 19.15 4.00 -9.13
C SER A 14 18.60 4.00 -7.69
N PRO A 15 19.30 3.42 -6.70
CA PRO A 15 18.81 3.35 -5.31
C PRO A 15 18.45 4.71 -4.71
N GLN A 16 19.18 5.77 -5.08
CA GLN A 16 18.95 7.13 -4.61
C GLN A 16 17.64 7.71 -5.16
N VAL A 17 17.34 7.45 -6.43
CA VAL A 17 16.09 7.91 -7.06
C VAL A 17 14.89 7.18 -6.44
N ARG A 18 15.00 5.86 -6.20
CA ARG A 18 13.93 5.10 -5.54
C ARG A 18 13.65 5.61 -4.13
N LEU A 19 14.69 5.82 -3.32
CA LEU A 19 14.55 6.39 -1.97
C LEU A 19 13.96 7.80 -1.99
N HIS A 20 14.33 8.62 -2.98
CA HIS A 20 13.74 9.94 -3.15
C HIS A 20 12.23 9.85 -3.45
N SER A 21 11.82 8.95 -4.35
CA SER A 21 10.42 8.73 -4.71
C SER A 21 9.58 8.23 -3.53
N LEU A 22 10.15 7.42 -2.63
CA LEU A 22 9.48 6.99 -1.40
C LEU A 22 9.32 8.10 -0.35
N ARG A 23 10.14 9.16 -0.42
CA ARG A 23 10.05 10.36 0.45
C ARG A 23 9.13 11.44 -0.11
N GLN A 24 8.66 11.28 -1.35
CA GLN A 24 7.69 12.22 -1.91
C GLN A 24 6.37 12.07 -1.16
N PRO A 25 5.64 13.18 -0.93
CA PRO A 25 4.33 13.12 -0.35
C PRO A 25 3.37 12.40 -1.30
N ARG A 26 2.43 11.66 -0.73
CA ARG A 26 1.34 11.04 -1.47
C ARG A 26 0.25 12.06 -1.80
N SER A 27 -0.38 11.87 -2.96
CA SER A 27 -1.49 12.74 -3.37
C SER A 27 -2.69 12.60 -2.42
N ALA A 28 -3.44 13.69 -2.26
CA ALA A 28 -4.66 13.68 -1.47
C ALA A 28 -5.73 12.71 -2.03
N GLU A 29 -5.74 12.51 -3.36
CA GLU A 29 -6.60 11.55 -4.05
C GLU A 29 -6.30 10.12 -3.59
N TYR A 30 -5.02 9.73 -3.60
CA TYR A 30 -4.59 8.42 -3.13
C TYR A 30 -4.84 8.22 -1.63
N VAL A 31 -4.47 9.21 -0.79
CA VAL A 31 -4.66 9.11 0.66
C VAL A 31 -6.14 8.91 1.01
N LYS A 32 -7.03 9.66 0.36
CA LYS A 32 -8.48 9.53 0.56
C LYS A 32 -9.00 8.18 0.09
N ALA A 33 -8.54 7.68 -1.06
CA ALA A 33 -8.96 6.40 -1.60
C ALA A 33 -8.59 5.23 -0.67
N VAL A 34 -7.35 5.24 -0.15
CA VAL A 34 -6.86 4.18 0.76
C VAL A 34 -7.49 4.29 2.16
N ALA A 35 -7.62 5.50 2.72
CA ALA A 35 -8.23 5.69 4.04
C ALA A 35 -9.73 5.36 4.06
N GLY A 36 -10.41 5.36 2.91
CA GLY A 36 -11.83 5.05 2.79
C GLY A 36 -12.16 3.58 2.51
N LEU A 37 -11.17 2.68 2.46
CA LEU A 37 -11.37 1.28 2.04
C LEU A 37 -12.33 0.49 2.96
N ASP A 38 -12.33 0.81 4.25
CA ASP A 38 -13.14 0.12 5.27
C ASP A 38 -14.60 0.59 5.37
N THR A 39 -15.00 1.58 4.55
CA THR A 39 -16.39 2.07 4.49
C THR A 39 -17.33 1.15 3.69
N GLY A 40 -16.83 0.00 3.20
CA GLY A 40 -17.64 -1.08 2.61
C GLY A 40 -18.17 -0.82 1.19
N GLY A 41 -17.96 0.38 0.63
CA GLY A 41 -18.46 0.74 -0.70
C GLY A 41 -17.73 0.08 -1.88
N HIS A 42 -16.49 -0.39 -1.68
CA HIS A 42 -15.61 -0.81 -2.77
C HIS A 42 -15.67 -2.31 -3.12
N VAL A 43 -16.14 -3.17 -2.21
CA VAL A 43 -15.98 -4.64 -2.36
C VAL A 43 -17.00 -5.27 -3.31
N HIS A 44 -18.11 -4.56 -3.62
CA HIS A 44 -19.20 -5.08 -4.44
C HIS A 44 -19.41 -4.30 -5.76
N ASP A 45 -18.59 -3.28 -6.04
CA ASP A 45 -18.67 -2.47 -7.25
C ASP A 45 -17.36 -2.56 -8.04
N ARG A 46 -17.44 -3.21 -9.21
CA ARG A 46 -16.31 -3.36 -10.11
C ARG A 46 -15.78 -2.01 -10.62
N GLN A 47 -16.65 -1.02 -10.80
CA GLN A 47 -16.24 0.32 -11.22
C GLN A 47 -15.46 1.03 -10.10
N ALA A 48 -15.88 0.87 -8.85
CA ALA A 48 -15.17 1.40 -7.70
C ALA A 48 -13.79 0.73 -7.52
N LEU A 49 -13.70 -0.59 -7.75
CA LEU A 49 -12.42 -1.31 -7.74
C LEU A 49 -11.50 -0.86 -8.87
N ASP A 50 -12.01 -0.71 -10.09
CA ASP A 50 -11.23 -0.25 -11.25
C ASP A 50 -10.73 1.19 -11.04
N ALA A 51 -11.54 2.06 -10.44
CA ALA A 51 -11.15 3.43 -10.09
C ALA A 51 -10.07 3.44 -8.99
N LEU A 52 -10.23 2.66 -7.93
CA LEU A 52 -9.23 2.50 -6.88
C LEU A 52 -7.91 2.01 -7.46
N LYS A 53 -7.96 0.99 -8.33
CA LYS A 53 -6.78 0.47 -9.02
C LYS A 53 -6.09 1.54 -9.85
N ALA A 54 -6.84 2.32 -10.63
CA ALA A 54 -6.28 3.41 -11.41
C ALA A 54 -5.59 4.48 -10.54
N ILE A 55 -6.16 4.80 -9.37
CA ILE A 55 -5.55 5.73 -8.41
C ILE A 55 -4.24 5.16 -7.85
N ILE A 56 -4.24 3.90 -7.43
CA ILE A 56 -3.03 3.24 -6.89
C ILE A 56 -1.95 3.11 -7.98
N ASP A 57 -2.31 2.71 -9.19
CA ASP A 57 -1.38 2.56 -10.31
C ASP A 57 -0.79 3.93 -10.72
N LYS A 58 -1.59 5.00 -10.71
CA LYS A 58 -1.14 6.37 -10.95
C LYS A 58 -0.17 6.86 -9.87
N GLU A 59 -0.45 6.56 -8.61
CA GLU A 59 0.37 7.02 -7.48
C GLU A 59 1.67 6.22 -7.34
N LEU A 60 1.58 4.89 -7.40
CA LEU A 60 2.65 3.98 -7.02
C LEU A 60 3.23 3.19 -8.18
N GLY A 61 2.74 3.33 -9.42
CA GLY A 61 3.06 2.43 -10.53
C GLY A 61 4.56 2.19 -10.75
N ALA A 62 5.38 3.25 -10.69
CA ALA A 62 6.84 3.11 -10.77
C ALA A 62 7.45 2.48 -9.50
N LEU A 63 6.93 2.81 -8.32
CA LEU A 63 7.40 2.30 -7.03
C LEU A 63 7.09 0.82 -6.82
N VAL A 64 5.93 0.35 -7.27
CA VAL A 64 5.53 -1.06 -7.16
C VAL A 64 6.50 -1.96 -7.92
N ALA A 65 6.89 -1.55 -9.13
CA ALA A 65 7.84 -2.29 -9.96
C ALA A 65 9.27 -2.30 -9.36
N ASP A 66 9.68 -1.19 -8.75
CA ASP A 66 11.06 -0.99 -8.32
C ASP A 66 11.35 -1.44 -6.87
N GLU A 67 10.37 -1.34 -5.96
CA GLU A 67 10.55 -1.58 -4.51
C GLU A 67 9.73 -2.75 -3.97
N GLN A 68 8.91 -3.40 -4.82
CA GLN A 68 8.08 -4.55 -4.49
C GLN A 68 7.14 -4.29 -3.30
N LEU A 69 6.03 -3.58 -3.58
CA LEU A 69 4.97 -3.34 -2.60
C LEU A 69 4.24 -4.66 -2.29
N LEU A 70 4.25 -5.07 -1.02
CA LEU A 70 3.62 -6.30 -0.55
C LEU A 70 2.15 -6.07 -0.15
N GLY A 71 1.82 -4.89 0.34
CA GLY A 71 0.47 -4.50 0.71
C GLY A 71 0.42 -3.19 1.49
N ILE A 72 -0.78 -2.77 1.84
CA ILE A 72 -1.03 -1.60 2.68
C ILE A 72 -1.74 -2.06 3.94
N VAL A 73 -1.34 -1.53 5.09
CA VAL A 73 -1.99 -1.79 6.39
C VAL A 73 -2.52 -0.48 6.96
N SER A 74 -3.78 -0.45 7.37
CA SER A 74 -4.41 0.72 7.97
C SER A 74 -5.27 0.33 9.16
N ARG A 75 -5.61 1.31 10.00
CA ARG A 75 -6.58 1.14 11.08
C ARG A 75 -7.95 0.83 10.50
N CYS A 76 -8.66 -0.09 11.14
CA CYS A 76 -10.03 -0.44 10.78
C CYS A 76 -11.02 0.33 11.66
N TYR A 77 -12.00 0.98 11.04
CA TYR A 77 -13.06 1.76 11.68
C TYR A 77 -14.43 1.06 11.70
N LEU A 78 -14.51 -0.21 11.30
CA LEU A 78 -15.71 -1.05 11.47
C LEU A 78 -16.12 -1.24 12.95
N GLY A 79 -15.26 -0.86 13.89
CA GLY A 79 -15.51 -1.00 15.33
C GLY A 79 -15.12 -2.38 15.86
N TYR A 80 -15.39 -2.60 17.15
CA TYR A 80 -15.05 -3.85 17.83
C TYR A 80 -15.69 -5.07 17.13
N PRO A 81 -14.94 -6.16 16.87
CA PRO A 81 -13.59 -6.47 17.35
C PRO A 81 -12.45 -6.16 16.35
N TYR A 82 -12.70 -5.40 15.29
CA TYR A 82 -11.72 -5.12 14.24
C TYR A 82 -10.77 -3.98 14.65
N GLU A 83 -9.48 -4.13 14.31
CA GLU A 83 -8.45 -3.13 14.65
C GLU A 83 -7.66 -2.62 13.44
N VAL A 84 -7.33 -3.50 12.50
CA VAL A 84 -6.60 -3.15 11.27
C VAL A 84 -7.23 -3.85 10.07
N HIS A 85 -7.05 -3.26 8.90
CA HIS A 85 -7.35 -3.91 7.64
C HIS A 85 -6.13 -3.85 6.72
N THR A 86 -6.06 -4.79 5.78
CA THR A 86 -5.00 -4.83 4.79
C THR A 86 -5.57 -4.74 3.38
N LEU A 87 -4.89 -4.04 2.49
CA LEU A 87 -5.10 -4.14 1.06
C LEU A 87 -3.97 -4.97 0.43
N ALA A 88 -4.33 -6.15 -0.08
CA ALA A 88 -3.44 -6.96 -0.90
C ALA A 88 -3.54 -6.53 -2.37
N LEU A 89 -2.43 -6.08 -2.97
CA LEU A 89 -2.42 -5.66 -4.38
C LEU A 89 -2.62 -6.83 -5.35
N GLY A 90 -2.24 -8.04 -4.93
CA GLY A 90 -2.58 -9.28 -5.63
C GLY A 90 -4.06 -9.59 -5.48
N GLY A 91 -4.90 -8.94 -6.28
CA GLY A 91 -6.35 -9.15 -6.30
C GLY A 91 -7.18 -8.00 -5.71
N PHE A 92 -6.57 -6.96 -5.17
CA PHE A 92 -7.26 -5.82 -4.54
C PHE A 92 -8.24 -6.28 -3.44
N ILE A 93 -7.79 -7.23 -2.63
CA ILE A 93 -8.59 -7.82 -1.56
C ILE A 93 -8.37 -6.99 -0.30
N ILE A 94 -9.49 -6.59 0.32
CA ILE A 94 -9.51 -5.91 1.62
C ILE A 94 -9.88 -6.95 2.67
N ASP A 95 -8.93 -7.23 3.58
CA ASP A 95 -9.14 -8.14 4.71
C ASP A 95 -9.19 -7.35 6.01
N HIS A 96 -10.18 -7.62 6.84
CA HIS A 96 -10.34 -6.99 8.15
C HIS A 96 -9.88 -7.95 9.25
N PHE A 97 -8.97 -7.50 10.09
CA PHE A 97 -8.37 -8.30 11.15
C PHE A 97 -8.85 -7.85 12.52
N LYS A 98 -9.20 -8.85 13.33
CA LYS A 98 -9.61 -8.65 14.72
C LYS A 98 -8.40 -8.46 15.63
N ILE A 99 -8.65 -7.92 16.82
CA ILE A 99 -7.65 -7.86 17.89
C ILE A 99 -7.07 -9.25 18.13
N GLY A 100 -5.74 -9.37 18.04
CA GLY A 100 -4.99 -10.62 18.23
C GLY A 100 -5.03 -11.59 17.05
N GLN A 101 -5.74 -11.28 15.96
CA GLN A 101 -5.71 -12.09 14.75
C GLN A 101 -4.45 -11.76 13.95
N ALA A 102 -3.60 -12.76 13.70
CA ALA A 102 -2.37 -12.59 12.93
C ALA A 102 -2.63 -12.12 11.49
N LEU A 103 -1.87 -11.11 11.06
CA LEU A 103 -1.70 -10.70 9.67
C LEU A 103 -0.69 -11.65 8.99
N PRO A 104 -0.65 -11.66 7.64
CA PRO A 104 0.47 -12.24 6.92
C PRO A 104 1.80 -11.70 7.47
N LEU A 105 2.80 -12.59 7.65
CA LEU A 105 4.05 -12.27 8.34
C LEU A 105 4.75 -11.01 7.80
N SER A 106 4.69 -10.79 6.48
CA SER A 106 5.26 -9.60 5.84
C SER A 106 4.59 -8.29 6.24
N LEU A 107 3.31 -8.32 6.59
CA LEU A 107 2.49 -7.15 6.94
C LEU A 107 2.36 -6.95 8.45
N GLU A 108 2.57 -8.00 9.25
CA GLU A 108 2.44 -7.96 10.72
C GLU A 108 3.33 -6.85 11.34
N ARG A 109 4.53 -6.63 10.80
CA ARG A 109 5.45 -5.56 11.23
C ARG A 109 4.88 -4.15 11.13
N ALA A 110 3.84 -3.94 10.32
CA ALA A 110 3.18 -2.64 10.16
C ALA A 110 2.03 -2.41 11.15
N ARG A 111 1.56 -3.44 11.89
CA ARG A 111 0.35 -3.33 12.72
C ARG A 111 0.42 -2.18 13.72
N THR A 112 1.48 -2.15 14.53
CA THR A 112 1.64 -1.13 15.59
C THR A 112 1.69 0.28 15.01
N LEU A 113 2.34 0.44 13.84
CA LEU A 113 2.42 1.73 13.16
C LEU A 113 1.07 2.14 12.58
N ALA A 114 0.32 1.21 11.98
CA ALA A 114 -1.01 1.47 11.43
C ALA A 114 -2.03 1.87 12.51
N LEU A 115 -1.83 1.45 13.75
CA LEU A 115 -2.65 1.88 14.90
C LEU A 115 -2.27 3.25 15.45
N HIS A 116 -1.11 3.81 15.07
CA HIS A 116 -0.65 5.10 15.54
C HIS A 116 -1.41 6.24 14.85
N ARG A 117 -2.02 7.14 15.63
CA ARG A 117 -2.93 8.18 15.12
C ARG A 117 -2.29 9.19 14.16
N SER A 118 -0.98 9.31 14.14
CA SER A 118 -0.28 10.22 13.22
C SER A 118 -0.22 9.70 11.78
N TYR A 119 -0.54 8.42 11.56
CA TYR A 119 -0.50 7.80 10.24
C TYR A 119 -1.91 7.42 9.79
N ALA A 120 -2.22 7.71 8.54
CA ALA A 120 -3.43 7.25 7.88
C ALA A 120 -3.31 5.75 7.53
N PHE A 121 -2.14 5.34 7.04
CA PHE A 121 -1.82 3.95 6.69
C PHE A 121 -0.31 3.76 6.48
N ILE A 122 0.09 2.50 6.36
CA ILE A 122 1.46 2.07 6.15
C ILE A 122 1.55 1.28 4.85
N GLU A 123 2.39 1.73 3.92
CA GLU A 123 2.79 0.98 2.72
C GLU A 123 3.93 0.04 3.10
N VAL A 124 3.78 -1.27 2.85
CA VAL A 124 4.76 -2.28 3.24
C VAL A 124 5.46 -2.82 2.00
N TYR A 125 6.70 -2.40 1.78
CA TYR A 125 7.57 -2.90 0.72
C TYR A 125 8.39 -4.08 1.21
N ALA A 126 9.08 -4.79 0.30
CA ALA A 126 9.93 -5.92 0.70
C ALA A 126 11.03 -5.50 1.69
N ALA A 127 11.77 -4.43 1.38
CA ALA A 127 12.92 -4.00 2.18
C ALA A 127 12.60 -2.99 3.29
N ARG A 128 11.46 -2.29 3.22
CA ARG A 128 11.14 -1.18 4.14
C ARG A 128 9.64 -0.90 4.21
N MET A 129 9.25 0.00 5.10
CA MET A 129 7.89 0.52 5.19
C MET A 129 7.88 2.03 4.95
N VAL A 130 6.77 2.53 4.41
CA VAL A 130 6.51 3.97 4.32
C VAL A 130 5.25 4.26 5.10
N ALA A 131 5.39 5.03 6.18
CA ALA A 131 4.26 5.55 6.91
C ALA A 131 3.74 6.82 6.23
N VAL A 132 2.44 6.88 6.00
CA VAL A 132 1.77 8.00 5.31
C VAL A 132 0.81 8.68 6.28
N SER A 133 0.94 9.99 6.46
CA SER A 133 0.00 10.79 7.26
C SER A 133 -1.27 11.15 6.47
N GLU A 134 -2.28 11.68 7.16
CA GLU A 134 -3.49 12.22 6.49
C GLU A 134 -3.19 13.39 5.53
N SER A 135 -2.08 14.12 5.73
CA SER A 135 -1.60 15.16 4.81
C SER A 135 -0.80 14.60 3.62
N GLY A 136 -0.63 13.28 3.53
CA GLY A 136 0.19 12.61 2.53
C GLY A 136 1.69 12.67 2.81
N THR A 137 2.13 13.22 3.94
CA THR A 137 3.56 13.25 4.30
C THR A 137 4.06 11.84 4.54
N THR A 138 5.23 11.50 3.97
CA THR A 138 5.80 10.17 4.06
C THR A 138 6.99 10.12 5.02
N ALA A 139 7.10 9.02 5.75
CA ALA A 139 8.25 8.69 6.58
C ALA A 139 8.72 7.27 6.27
N ILE A 140 9.98 7.13 5.87
CA ILE A 140 10.57 5.82 5.62
C ILE A 140 10.99 5.20 6.95
N ILE A 141 10.57 3.95 7.16
CA ILE A 141 10.99 3.10 8.26
C ILE A 141 11.80 1.95 7.67
N GLU A 142 13.10 1.98 7.91
CA GLU A 142 14.01 0.90 7.52
C GLU A 142 13.89 -0.26 8.51
N GLY A 143 13.86 -1.49 7.99
CA GLY A 143 14.14 -2.70 8.77
C GLY A 143 13.11 -3.11 9.83
N THR A 144 12.48 -4.25 9.58
CA THR A 144 12.22 -5.26 10.61
C THR A 144 12.43 -6.61 9.96
#